data_AF-A0A8J5WQH2-F1
#
_entry.id   AF-A0A8J5WQH2-F1
#
_cell.length_a   1.000
_cell.length_b   1.000
_cell.length_c   1.000
_cell.angle_alpha   90.00
_cell.angle_beta   90.00
_cell.angle_gamma   90.00
#
_symmetry.space_group_name_H-M   'P 1'
#
loop_
_entity.id
_entity.type
_entity.pdbx_description
1 polymer ?
#
loop_
_entity_poly.entity_id
_entity_poly.type
_entity_poly.pdbx_seq_one_letter_code
_entity_poly.pdbx_strand_id
1 'polypeptide(L)'
;MPPTLKIDNMPAIALSRNPVLHDRSALIRRAEMYQEYMKHIPIPAHRGSVIPSTTWLGLGRSVKKLYEQPLHYLTNVLLKQWDQQRVGRDYEHRPLDAIIHPVKAEALIWITEEVHRLTTSSHHLATLWASDPMAVISKACIVRFWQTPTEAIDSRRCMF
;
A
#
# COMPACT_ATOMS: atom_id res chain seq x y z
N MET A 1 -12.31 -42.31 -35.22
CA MET A 1 -12.79 -41.81 -33.92
C MET A 1 -11.70 -42.03 -32.90
N PRO A 2 -11.16 -41.00 -32.23
CA PRO A 2 -10.22 -41.22 -31.14
C PRO A 2 -11.00 -41.55 -29.85
N PRO A 3 -10.44 -42.40 -28.96
CA PRO A 3 -11.11 -42.78 -27.72
C PRO A 3 -11.09 -41.64 -26.71
N THR A 4 -12.24 -41.42 -26.08
CA THR A 4 -12.46 -40.51 -24.95
C THR A 4 -11.74 -41.01 -23.70
N LEU A 5 -10.78 -40.24 -23.20
CA LEU A 5 -10.14 -40.47 -21.91
C LEU A 5 -11.14 -40.14 -20.79
N LYS A 6 -11.46 -41.15 -19.97
CA LYS A 6 -12.29 -41.02 -18.77
C LYS A 6 -11.58 -40.14 -17.74
N ILE A 7 -12.25 -39.06 -17.34
CA ILE A 7 -11.88 -38.18 -16.24
C ILE A 7 -12.29 -38.90 -14.97
N ASP A 8 -11.45 -39.78 -14.41
CA ASP A 8 -11.61 -40.34 -13.06
C ASP A 8 -10.29 -41.04 -12.68
N ASN A 9 -9.32 -40.25 -12.22
CA ASN A 9 -8.21 -40.63 -11.32
C ASN A 9 -7.04 -39.63 -11.47
N MET A 10 -7.12 -38.50 -10.77
CA MET A 10 -5.92 -37.76 -10.36
C MET A 10 -5.84 -37.73 -8.83
N PRO A 11 -4.66 -38.02 -8.23
CA PRO A 11 -4.49 -37.88 -6.80
C PRO A 11 -4.63 -36.40 -6.43
N ALA A 12 -5.33 -36.14 -5.32
CA ALA A 12 -5.57 -34.82 -4.76
C ALA A 12 -4.30 -34.19 -4.16
N ILE A 13 -3.25 -34.02 -4.95
CA ILE A 13 -1.99 -33.38 -4.56
C ILE A 13 -1.47 -32.54 -5.72
N ALA A 14 -2.18 -31.44 -6.03
CA ALA A 14 -1.63 -30.37 -6.86
C ALA A 14 -2.33 -29.01 -6.64
N LEU A 15 -2.82 -28.74 -5.42
CA LEU A 15 -2.91 -27.34 -4.96
C LEU A 15 -1.54 -26.99 -4.39
N SER A 16 -0.61 -26.69 -5.31
CA SER A 16 0.71 -26.15 -5.00
C SER A 16 0.53 -24.87 -4.20
N ARG A 17 0.60 -25.00 -2.87
CA ARG A 17 0.92 -23.92 -1.95
C ARG A 17 2.13 -23.20 -2.52
N ASN A 18 1.97 -21.96 -2.96
CA ASN A 18 3.08 -21.08 -3.28
C ASN A 18 4.08 -21.09 -2.11
N PRO A 19 5.28 -21.68 -2.23
CA PRO A 19 6.23 -21.81 -1.12
C PRO A 19 6.85 -20.46 -0.69
N VAL A 20 6.58 -19.40 -1.45
CA VAL A 20 7.11 -18.04 -1.25
C VAL A 20 6.43 -17.30 -0.09
N LEU A 21 5.37 -17.84 0.51
CA LEU A 21 4.54 -17.15 1.52
C LEU A 21 4.85 -17.51 2.98
N HIS A 22 5.79 -18.40 3.28
CA HIS A 22 6.14 -18.76 4.66
C HIS A 22 7.61 -18.56 5.03
N ASP A 23 8.45 -18.12 4.10
CA ASP A 23 9.82 -17.75 4.47
C ASP A 23 9.83 -16.34 5.08
N ARG A 24 9.81 -16.30 6.42
CA ARG A 24 9.93 -15.09 7.23
C ARG A 24 11.18 -14.29 6.87
N SER A 25 12.27 -14.96 6.50
CA SER A 25 13.54 -14.33 6.12
C SER A 25 13.41 -13.58 4.80
N ALA A 26 12.73 -14.18 3.81
CA ALA A 26 12.41 -13.51 2.54
C ALA A 26 11.49 -12.28 2.74
N LEU A 27 10.53 -12.34 3.67
CA LEU A 27 9.69 -11.18 4.00
C LEU A 27 10.48 -10.05 4.67
N ILE A 28 11.38 -10.37 5.60
CA ILE A 28 12.25 -9.39 6.25
C ILE A 28 13.13 -8.70 5.19
N ARG A 29 13.78 -9.46 4.29
CA ARG A 29 14.61 -8.88 3.22
C ARG A 29 13.83 -7.94 2.32
N ARG A 30 12.59 -8.30 1.95
CA ARG A 30 11.71 -7.42 1.16
C ARG A 30 11.32 -6.15 1.92
N ALA A 31 11.03 -6.28 3.21
CA ALA A 31 10.68 -5.14 4.06
C ALA A 31 11.89 -4.21 4.26
N GLU A 32 13.10 -4.75 4.37
CA GLU A 32 14.35 -3.98 4.40
C GLU A 32 14.52 -3.17 3.11
N MET A 33 14.45 -3.81 1.95
CA MET A 33 14.55 -3.12 0.66
C MET A 33 13.49 -2.02 0.51
N TYR A 34 12.25 -2.31 0.92
CA TYR A 34 11.17 -1.35 0.87
C TYR A 34 11.41 -0.15 1.79
N GLN A 35 11.79 -0.38 3.04
CA GLN A 35 12.06 0.69 4.00
C GLN A 35 13.27 1.52 3.56
N GLU A 36 14.32 0.86 3.08
CA GLU A 36 15.53 1.48 2.54
C GLU A 36 15.19 2.37 1.35
N TYR A 37 14.27 1.96 0.48
CA TYR A 37 13.79 2.81 -0.60
C TYR A 37 12.99 4.01 -0.09
N MET A 38 11.98 3.76 0.75
CA MET A 38 11.05 4.80 1.21
C MET A 38 11.74 5.89 2.05
N LYS A 39 12.77 5.56 2.84
CA LYS A 39 13.50 6.54 3.66
C LYS A 39 14.29 7.56 2.84
N HIS A 40 14.66 7.24 1.59
CA HIS A 40 15.42 8.15 0.72
C HIS A 40 14.54 9.15 -0.02
N ILE A 41 13.21 8.97 0.00
CA ILE A 41 12.29 9.91 -0.66
C ILE A 41 12.09 11.12 0.28
N PRO A 42 12.51 12.33 -0.11
CA PRO A 42 12.36 13.51 0.74
C PRO A 42 10.88 13.93 0.84
N ILE A 43 10.50 14.49 1.98
CA ILE A 43 9.20 15.15 2.14
C ILE A 43 9.20 16.45 1.30
N PRO A 44 8.14 16.76 0.54
CA PRO A 44 8.07 18.01 -0.23
C PRO A 44 8.28 19.26 0.64
N ALA A 45 9.20 20.13 0.22
CA ALA A 45 9.53 21.35 0.94
C ALA A 45 8.41 22.41 0.84
N HIS A 46 7.78 22.51 -0.34
CA HIS A 46 6.67 23.42 -0.59
C HIS A 46 5.35 22.64 -0.48
N ARG A 47 4.53 23.02 0.50
CA ARG A 47 3.24 22.40 0.85
C ARG A 47 2.19 23.48 1.11
N GLY A 48 0.94 23.11 1.35
CA GLY A 48 -0.15 24.04 1.64
C GLY A 48 -1.11 24.25 0.47
N SER A 49 -1.19 23.26 -0.42
CA SER A 49 -2.20 23.27 -1.46
C SER A 49 -3.57 23.01 -0.83
N VAL A 50 -4.58 23.77 -1.26
CA VAL A 50 -5.95 23.50 -0.87
C VAL A 50 -6.45 22.36 -1.76
N ILE A 51 -6.42 21.13 -1.23
CA ILE A 51 -6.86 19.92 -1.93
C ILE A 51 -8.22 19.51 -1.36
N PRO A 52 -9.34 19.81 -2.05
CA PRO A 52 -10.65 19.33 -1.65
C PRO A 52 -10.69 17.80 -1.66
N SER A 53 -11.34 17.21 -0.66
CA SER A 53 -11.51 15.77 -0.59
C SER A 53 -12.64 15.35 0.35
N THR A 54 -13.32 14.27 -0.02
CA THR A 54 -14.39 13.69 0.78
C THR A 54 -13.90 12.64 1.78
N THR A 55 -12.73 12.03 1.55
CA THR A 55 -12.17 10.91 2.33
C THR A 55 -10.66 11.03 2.51
N TRP A 56 -10.10 10.38 3.54
CA TRP A 56 -8.66 10.33 3.78
C TRP A 56 -7.92 9.60 2.68
N LEU A 57 -8.45 8.47 2.21
CA LEU A 57 -7.89 7.76 1.05
C LEU A 57 -7.96 8.60 -0.22
N GLY A 58 -9.05 9.36 -0.42
CA GLY A 58 -9.19 10.30 -1.52
C GLY A 58 -8.11 11.38 -1.48
N LEU A 59 -7.90 11.99 -0.31
CA LEU A 59 -6.85 12.98 -0.09
C LEU A 59 -5.45 12.38 -0.33
N GLY A 60 -5.20 11.18 0.18
CA GLY A 60 -3.94 10.46 -0.05
C GLY A 60 -3.64 10.22 -1.53
N ARG A 61 -4.66 9.86 -2.34
CA ARG A 61 -4.50 9.74 -3.81
C ARG A 61 -4.18 11.08 -4.47
N SER A 62 -4.87 12.15 -4.08
CA SER A 62 -4.62 13.49 -4.60
C SER A 62 -3.22 13.98 -4.25
N VAL A 63 -2.75 13.74 -3.03
CA VAL A 63 -1.39 14.06 -2.58
C VAL A 63 -0.35 13.30 -3.39
N LYS A 64 -0.50 11.98 -3.58
CA LYS A 64 0.41 11.20 -4.43
C LYS A 64 0.51 11.75 -5.85
N LYS A 65 -0.62 12.11 -6.44
CA LYS A 65 -0.69 12.66 -7.80
C LYS A 65 -0.07 14.05 -7.88
N LEU A 66 -0.35 14.93 -6.91
CA LEU A 66 0.10 16.31 -6.92
C LEU A 66 1.62 16.42 -6.73
N TYR A 67 2.18 15.63 -5.81
CA TYR A 67 3.59 15.68 -5.47
C TYR A 67 4.44 14.63 -6.19
N GLU A 68 3.80 13.78 -7.00
CA GLU A 68 4.44 12.70 -7.76
C GLU A 68 5.29 11.75 -6.88
N GLN A 69 4.86 11.56 -5.62
CA GLN A 69 5.54 10.72 -4.65
C GLN A 69 4.63 9.62 -4.11
N PRO A 70 5.18 8.42 -3.84
CA PRO A 70 4.43 7.40 -3.11
C PRO A 70 4.24 7.79 -1.64
N LEU A 71 3.16 7.28 -1.05
CA LEU A 71 2.99 7.26 0.41
C LEU A 71 3.35 5.88 0.95
N HIS A 72 3.90 5.85 2.15
CA HIS A 72 4.31 4.64 2.85
C HIS A 72 3.14 3.67 3.08
N TYR A 73 3.41 2.38 3.15
CA TYR A 73 2.42 1.32 3.38
C TYR A 73 1.59 1.63 4.64
N LEU A 74 2.25 1.95 5.75
CA LEU A 74 1.59 2.30 7.01
C LEU A 74 0.73 3.56 6.90
N THR A 75 1.15 4.56 6.12
CA THR A 75 0.34 5.76 5.87
C THR A 75 -0.94 5.38 5.14
N ASN A 76 -0.86 4.58 4.08
CA ASN A 76 -2.06 4.12 3.35
C ASN A 76 -3.00 3.28 4.25
N VAL A 77 -2.45 2.42 5.09
CA VAL A 77 -3.23 1.63 6.06
C VAL A 77 -3.94 2.57 7.04
N LEU A 78 -3.24 3.58 7.58
CA LEU A 78 -3.81 4.53 8.53
C LEU A 78 -4.92 5.39 7.89
N LEU A 79 -4.73 5.88 6.67
CA LEU A 79 -5.77 6.64 5.96
C LEU A 79 -7.04 5.81 5.76
N LYS A 80 -6.89 4.53 5.42
CA LYS A 80 -8.01 3.60 5.33
C LYS A 80 -8.70 3.41 6.68
N GLN A 81 -7.93 3.25 7.76
CA GLN A 81 -8.48 3.11 9.11
C GLN A 81 -9.26 4.37 9.54
N TRP A 82 -8.74 5.56 9.26
CA TRP A 82 -9.45 6.81 9.54
C TRP A 82 -10.76 6.94 8.76
N ASP A 83 -10.80 6.50 7.50
CA ASP A 83 -12.07 6.44 6.75
C ASP A 83 -13.05 5.43 7.38
N GLN A 84 -12.57 4.25 7.78
CA GLN A 84 -13.41 3.24 8.42
C GLN A 84 -13.97 3.68 9.78
N GLN A 85 -13.20 4.44 10.56
CA GLN A 85 -13.62 4.98 11.86
C GLN A 85 -14.76 6.01 11.76
N ARG A 86 -15.02 6.54 10.56
CA ARG A 86 -16.12 7.48 10.32
C ARG A 86 -17.46 6.78 10.10
N VAL A 87 -17.46 5.49 9.79
CA VAL A 87 -18.70 4.72 9.57
C VAL A 87 -19.50 4.61 10.87
N GLY A 88 -20.80 4.88 10.81
CA GLY A 88 -21.70 4.87 11.96
C GLY A 88 -21.56 6.08 12.91
N ARG A 89 -20.92 7.17 12.47
CA ARG A 89 -20.77 8.42 13.23
C ARG A 89 -21.59 9.55 12.62
N ASP A 90 -21.91 10.57 13.43
CA ASP A 90 -22.73 11.74 13.03
C ASP A 90 -22.22 12.49 11.78
N TYR A 91 -20.92 12.36 11.48
CA TYR A 91 -20.26 13.03 10.36
C TYR A 91 -19.84 12.08 9.23
N GLU A 92 -20.39 10.87 9.18
CA GLU A 92 -20.10 9.89 8.14
C GLU A 92 -20.30 10.45 6.73
N HIS A 93 -21.42 11.14 6.50
CA HIS A 93 -21.80 11.65 5.18
C HIS A 93 -21.21 13.02 4.82
N ARG A 94 -20.55 13.69 5.76
CA ARG A 94 -19.96 15.00 5.47
C ARG A 94 -18.65 14.82 4.70
N PRO A 95 -18.34 15.66 3.71
CA PRO A 95 -17.01 15.69 3.10
C PRO A 95 -15.90 15.91 4.15
N LEU A 96 -14.73 15.27 3.98
CA LEU A 96 -13.60 15.42 4.92
C LEU A 96 -13.15 16.89 5.02
N ASP A 97 -13.06 17.58 3.90
CA ASP A 97 -12.70 19.00 3.80
C ASP A 97 -13.72 19.96 4.47
N ALA A 98 -14.95 19.50 4.71
CA ALA A 98 -15.94 20.23 5.50
C ALA A 98 -15.80 20.00 7.01
N ILE A 99 -15.05 18.98 7.45
CA ILE A 99 -14.79 18.65 8.85
C ILE A 99 -13.41 19.17 9.29
N ILE A 100 -12.41 18.96 8.43
CA ILE A 100 -11.01 19.32 8.68
C ILE A 100 -10.52 20.18 7.52
N HIS A 101 -9.98 21.36 7.86
CA HIS A 101 -9.44 22.26 6.86
C HIS A 101 -8.38 21.55 5.97
N PRO A 102 -8.48 21.62 4.62
CA PRO A 102 -7.63 20.85 3.71
C PRO A 102 -6.12 20.96 3.98
N VAL A 103 -5.63 22.17 4.25
CA VAL A 103 -4.20 22.40 4.57
C VAL A 103 -3.76 21.67 5.83
N LYS A 104 -4.63 21.58 6.85
CA LYS A 104 -4.32 20.84 8.09
C LYS A 104 -4.32 19.33 7.83
N ALA A 105 -5.27 18.84 7.03
CA ALA A 105 -5.34 17.44 6.65
C ALA A 105 -4.11 17.03 5.84
N GLU A 106 -3.69 17.84 4.87
CA GLU A 106 -2.45 17.63 4.12
C GLU A 106 -1.22 17.62 5.03
N ALA A 107 -1.09 18.60 5.92
CA ALA A 107 0.02 18.65 6.86
C ALA A 107 0.10 17.40 7.76
N LEU A 108 -1.05 16.91 8.25
CA LEU A 108 -1.12 15.69 9.04
C LEU A 108 -0.61 14.47 8.27
N ILE A 109 -0.97 14.33 6.98
CA ILE A 109 -0.46 13.25 6.13
C ILE A 109 1.06 13.32 6.03
N TRP A 110 1.62 14.51 5.76
CA TRP A 110 3.07 14.63 5.58
C TRP A 110 3.86 14.41 6.86
N ILE A 111 3.39 14.89 8.01
CA ILE A 111 4.03 14.64 9.31
C ILE A 111 4.02 13.14 9.62
N THR A 112 2.89 12.48 9.37
CA THR A 112 2.76 11.03 9.57
C THR A 112 3.65 10.25 8.61
N GLU A 113 3.70 10.66 7.33
CA GLU A 113 4.53 10.04 6.30
C GLU A 113 6.01 10.14 6.65
N GLU A 114 6.46 11.28 7.19
CA GLU A 114 7.83 11.47 7.66
C GLU A 114 8.21 10.51 8.77
N VAL A 115 7.34 10.36 9.79
CA VAL A 115 7.52 9.36 10.86
C VAL A 115 7.64 7.97 10.25
N HIS A 116 6.72 7.57 9.37
CA HIS A 116 6.76 6.24 8.77
C HIS A 116 8.00 5.98 7.91
N ARG A 117 8.47 6.97 7.12
CA ARG A 117 9.68 6.84 6.30
C ARG A 117 10.94 6.73 7.16
N LEU A 118 11.01 7.43 8.29
CA LEU A 118 12.24 7.52 9.08
C LEU A 118 12.34 6.49 10.20
N THR A 119 11.23 6.06 10.80
CA THR A 119 11.27 5.29 12.07
C THR A 119 10.79 3.86 11.95
N THR A 120 10.18 3.46 10.83
CA THR A 120 9.63 2.11 10.69
C THR A 120 10.75 1.08 10.53
N SER A 121 10.73 0.01 11.33
CA SER A 121 11.68 -1.10 11.16
C SER A 121 11.17 -2.13 10.15
N SER A 122 12.10 -2.74 9.40
CA SER A 122 11.80 -3.82 8.46
C SER A 122 11.17 -5.04 9.14
N HIS A 123 11.59 -5.37 10.36
CA HIS A 123 10.99 -6.45 11.15
C HIS A 123 9.52 -6.21 11.48
N HIS A 124 9.17 -4.96 11.85
CA HIS A 124 7.79 -4.58 12.11
C HIS A 124 6.95 -4.72 10.85
N LEU A 125 7.43 -4.20 9.71
CA LEU A 125 6.77 -4.35 8.42
C LEU A 125 6.59 -5.80 7.99
N ALA A 126 7.63 -6.63 8.12
CA ALA A 126 7.56 -8.04 7.78
C ALA A 126 6.53 -8.79 8.63
N THR A 127 6.42 -8.45 9.91
CA THR A 127 5.40 -9.00 10.81
C THR A 127 4.01 -8.61 10.35
N LEU A 128 3.79 -7.33 10.04
CA LEU A 128 2.51 -6.86 9.52
C LEU A 128 2.14 -7.53 8.20
N TRP A 129 3.08 -7.63 7.25
CA TRP A 129 2.84 -8.26 5.95
C TRP A 129 2.60 -9.77 6.03
N ALA A 130 3.12 -10.43 7.06
CA ALA A 130 2.85 -11.84 7.33
C ALA A 130 1.43 -12.04 7.90
N SER A 131 0.96 -11.11 8.74
CA SER A 131 -0.36 -11.15 9.36
C SER A 131 -1.48 -10.55 8.51
N ASP A 132 -1.16 -9.80 7.47
CA ASP A 132 -2.13 -9.09 6.62
C ASP A 132 -2.50 -9.90 5.35
N PRO A 133 -3.72 -10.44 5.23
CA PRO A 133 -4.20 -11.04 3.98
C PRO A 133 -4.27 -10.02 2.83
N MET A 134 -4.50 -8.73 3.14
CA MET A 134 -4.56 -7.63 2.16
C MET A 134 -3.17 -7.19 1.68
N ALA A 135 -2.09 -7.65 2.33
CA ALA A 135 -0.78 -7.60 1.72
C ALA A 135 -0.80 -8.35 0.39
N VAL A 136 -1.74 -9.25 0.08
CA VAL A 136 -1.87 -9.89 -1.24
C VAL A 136 -2.32 -8.91 -2.34
N ILE A 137 -3.10 -7.86 -2.03
CA ILE A 137 -3.50 -6.83 -2.99
C ILE A 137 -2.44 -5.72 -3.10
N SER A 138 -1.81 -5.34 -1.99
CA SER A 138 -0.60 -4.49 -2.01
C SER A 138 0.62 -5.20 -2.62
N LYS A 139 0.67 -6.55 -2.56
CA LYS A 139 1.66 -7.40 -3.24
C LYS A 139 1.55 -7.25 -4.75
N ALA A 140 0.41 -6.90 -5.36
CA ALA A 140 0.38 -6.64 -6.80
C ALA A 140 1.18 -5.37 -7.18
N CYS A 141 1.20 -4.33 -6.33
CA CYS A 141 2.03 -3.13 -6.54
C CYS A 141 3.47 -3.33 -6.07
N ILE A 142 3.70 -3.99 -4.93
CA ILE A 142 5.05 -4.27 -4.43
C ILE A 142 5.75 -5.32 -5.31
N VAL A 143 5.09 -6.39 -5.75
CA VAL A 143 5.72 -7.45 -6.56
C VAL A 143 5.93 -7.02 -8.02
N ARG A 144 5.06 -6.19 -8.61
CA ARG A 144 5.30 -5.67 -9.98
C ARG A 144 6.47 -4.68 -10.06
N PHE A 145 6.85 -4.05 -8.95
CA PHE A 145 8.00 -3.16 -8.90
C PHE A 145 9.35 -3.90 -8.81
N TRP A 146 9.36 -5.21 -8.49
CA TRP A 146 10.59 -5.92 -8.12
C TRP A 146 10.79 -7.30 -8.79
N GLN A 147 10.01 -7.67 -9.83
CA GLN A 147 10.16 -8.98 -10.50
C GLN A 147 10.93 -8.98 -11.83
N THR A 148 11.29 -7.83 -12.43
CA THR A 148 12.03 -7.79 -13.70
C THR A 148 13.26 -6.89 -13.61
N PRO A 149 14.49 -7.42 -13.72
CA PRO A 149 15.72 -6.61 -13.70
C PRO A 149 15.94 -5.76 -14.97
N THR A 150 15.03 -5.76 -15.96
CA THR A 150 15.41 -5.37 -17.32
C THR A 150 14.47 -4.42 -18.05
N GLU A 151 13.44 -3.87 -17.42
CA GLU A 151 12.61 -2.85 -18.08
C GLU A 151 12.47 -1.62 -17.18
N ALA A 152 13.25 -0.59 -17.52
CA ALA A 152 12.75 0.78 -17.37
C ALA A 152 11.34 0.85 -18.01
N ILE A 153 10.48 1.75 -17.52
CA ILE A 153 9.10 2.03 -18.00
C ILE A 153 8.05 1.20 -17.23
N ASP A 154 7.20 1.70 -16.33
CA ASP A 154 6.41 2.94 -16.31
C ASP A 154 5.96 3.23 -14.86
N SER A 155 6.47 4.30 -14.26
CA SER A 155 6.13 4.77 -12.90
C SER A 155 4.65 5.17 -12.75
N ARG A 156 3.88 5.27 -13.84
CA ARG A 156 2.46 5.67 -13.81
C ARG A 156 1.50 4.57 -13.35
N ARG A 157 1.92 3.30 -13.29
CA ARG A 157 1.03 2.18 -12.93
C ARG A 157 0.87 1.92 -11.42
N CYS A 158 1.64 2.59 -10.56
CA CYS A 158 1.51 2.50 -9.10
C CYS A 158 0.67 3.63 -8.47
N MET A 159 -0.04 4.42 -9.30
CA MET A 159 -0.93 5.51 -8.87
C MET A 159 -2.41 5.09 -8.70
N PHE A 160 -2.70 3.80 -8.46
CA PHE A 160 -4.07 3.31 -8.20
C PHE A 160 -4.25 2.84 -6.76
#